data_AF-A0A969B4P5-F1
#
_entry.id   AF-A0A969B4P5-F1
#
_cell.length_a   1.000
_cell.length_b   1.000
_cell.length_c   1.000
_cell.angle_alpha   90.00
_cell.angle_beta   90.00
_cell.angle_gamma   90.00
#
_symmetry.space_group_name_H-M   'P 1'
#
loop_
_entity.id
_entity.type
_entity.pdbx_description
1 polymer ?
#
loop_
_entity_poly.entity_id
_entity_poly.type
_entity_poly.pdbx_seq_one_letter_code
_entity_poly.pdbx_strand_id
1 'polypeptide(L)'
;MLLEKEDTTAVDYIFCWLGNADLLVAIIKLIEDKMNVAADVRKVGVQTILLVEDSVRFYSSYLPTIYKIILKQSHKFMSEGLNEHQKMLRLRGRPKILLARNYEEASKLYKKYKNNLLGVISDVSYPRNGKKDKAAGIKLTEKIKADDKYMPILLQSSDIGNKEIAKDLRVGFINKNSKSIQKRISDFIDEYFAFGDFVFRDPDTGNEIIRVSDLKALQRRIYEVPDNSFEYHISRNHFSKWLKARALFPNC
;
A
#
# COMPACT_ATOMS: atom_id res chain seq x y z
N MET A 1 27.40 -1.40 10.84
CA MET A 1 26.89 0.00 10.82
C MET A 1 26.96 0.47 12.27
N LEU A 2 27.57 1.64 12.57
CA LEU A 2 27.90 2.07 13.95
C LEU A 2 26.72 2.10 14.94
N LEU A 3 25.48 2.10 14.44
CA LEU A 3 24.25 2.18 15.22
C LEU A 3 23.78 0.87 15.88
N GLU A 4 24.36 -0.31 15.55
CA GLU A 4 23.97 -1.58 16.21
C GLU A 4 24.33 -1.62 17.70
N LYS A 5 25.13 -0.66 18.19
CA LYS A 5 25.61 -0.58 19.57
C LYS A 5 25.11 0.64 20.36
N GLU A 6 24.27 1.48 19.76
CA GLU A 6 23.75 2.69 20.43
C GLU A 6 22.34 2.47 20.98
N ASP A 7 22.07 3.01 22.18
CA ASP A 7 20.74 3.00 22.77
C ASP A 7 19.82 3.95 21.98
N THR A 8 18.88 3.35 21.25
CA THR A 8 17.93 4.04 20.38
C THR A 8 16.51 3.97 20.93
N THR A 9 16.34 3.61 22.20
CA THR A 9 15.02 3.45 22.83
C THR A 9 14.20 4.75 22.87
N ALA A 10 14.86 5.92 22.90
CA ALA A 10 14.21 7.23 22.86
C ALA A 10 13.90 7.73 21.43
N VAL A 11 14.34 7.01 20.39
CA VAL A 11 14.23 7.43 18.99
C VAL A 11 13.12 6.65 18.29
N ASP A 12 12.07 7.35 17.84
CA ASP A 12 10.96 6.73 17.11
C ASP A 12 11.41 6.05 15.81
N TYR A 13 12.22 6.74 15.00
CA TYR A 13 12.71 6.28 13.71
C TYR A 13 14.12 6.79 13.41
N ILE A 14 14.92 5.94 12.78
CA ILE A 14 16.24 6.29 12.25
C ILE A 14 16.11 6.39 10.73
N PHE A 15 16.83 7.27 10.05
CA PHE A 15 16.81 7.31 8.58
C PHE A 15 18.22 7.35 8.01
N CYS A 16 18.39 6.78 6.82
CA CYS A 16 19.64 6.83 6.09
C CYS A 16 19.50 7.82 4.94
N TRP A 17 20.28 8.90 4.96
CA TRP A 17 20.34 9.85 3.86
C TRP A 17 21.11 9.25 2.69
N LEU A 18 20.42 9.04 1.56
CA LEU A 18 20.98 8.46 0.35
C LEU A 18 21.13 9.49 -0.79
N GLY A 19 21.19 10.79 -0.46
CA GLY A 19 21.28 11.87 -1.46
C GLY A 19 19.94 12.23 -2.11
N ASN A 20 18.81 11.77 -1.58
CA ASN A 20 17.48 12.09 -2.08
C ASN A 20 16.78 13.12 -1.18
N ALA A 21 16.58 14.35 -1.67
CA ALA A 21 15.92 15.43 -0.96
C ALA A 21 14.47 15.12 -0.56
N ASP A 22 13.78 14.27 -1.33
CA ASP A 22 12.39 13.87 -1.05
C ASP A 22 12.28 13.08 0.27
N LEU A 23 13.39 12.56 0.81
CA LEU A 23 13.41 11.85 2.09
C LEU A 23 12.96 12.73 3.26
N LEU A 24 13.36 14.00 3.31
CA LEU A 24 12.96 14.89 4.39
C LEU A 24 11.44 15.06 4.43
N VAL A 25 10.82 15.27 3.26
CA VAL A 25 9.37 15.38 3.12
C VAL A 25 8.69 14.06 3.51
N ALA A 26 9.25 12.93 3.10
CA ALA A 26 8.72 11.61 3.45
C ALA A 26 8.74 11.34 4.97
N ILE A 27 9.79 11.78 5.68
CA ILE A 27 9.90 11.66 7.14
C ILE A 27 8.79 12.48 7.82
N ILE A 28 8.63 13.75 7.43
CA ILE A 28 7.58 14.63 7.97
C ILE A 28 6.20 13.99 7.76
N LYS A 29 5.93 13.52 6.53
CA LYS A 29 4.65 12.87 6.20
C LYS A 29 4.41 11.59 6.98
N LEU A 30 5.44 10.80 7.24
CA LEU A 30 5.33 9.59 8.07
C LEU A 30 4.94 9.90 9.51
N ILE A 31 5.53 10.93 10.09
CA ILE A 31 5.20 11.37 11.45
C ILE A 31 3.77 11.91 11.48
N GLU A 32 3.39 12.77 10.53
CA GLU A 32 2.02 13.28 10.39
C GLU A 32 0.99 12.15 10.24
N ASP A 33 1.29 11.14 9.40
CA ASP A 33 0.40 10.00 9.17
C ASP A 33 0.24 9.17 10.46
N LYS A 34 1.33 8.91 11.20
CA LYS A 34 1.29 8.22 12.51
C LYS A 34 0.40 8.96 13.51
N MET A 35 0.51 10.29 13.59
CA MET A 35 -0.28 11.12 14.52
C MET A 35 -1.77 11.14 14.16
N ASN A 36 -2.10 11.22 12.86
CA ASN A 36 -3.46 11.51 12.42
C ASN A 36 -4.28 10.27 12.03
N VAL A 37 -3.64 9.13 11.70
CA VAL A 37 -4.32 7.96 11.10
C VAL A 37 -5.53 7.48 11.89
N ALA A 38 -5.47 7.48 13.23
CA ALA A 38 -6.59 7.02 14.04
C ALA A 38 -7.83 7.93 13.93
N ALA A 39 -7.63 9.25 13.82
CA ALA A 39 -8.71 10.20 13.64
C ALA A 39 -9.21 10.21 12.20
N ASP A 40 -8.31 10.18 11.23
CA ASP A 40 -8.62 10.27 9.81
C ASP A 40 -9.36 9.02 9.29
N VAL A 41 -8.96 7.83 9.75
CA VAL A 41 -9.69 6.59 9.45
C VAL A 41 -11.09 6.63 10.07
N ARG A 42 -11.20 7.04 11.35
CA ARG A 42 -12.49 7.02 12.06
C ARG A 42 -13.49 8.05 11.55
N LYS A 43 -13.03 9.27 11.25
CA LYS A 43 -13.89 10.40 10.88
C LYS A 43 -14.17 10.49 9.38
N VAL A 44 -13.20 10.08 8.56
CA VAL A 44 -13.19 10.32 7.11
C VAL A 44 -12.97 9.03 6.31
N GLY A 45 -12.81 7.88 6.97
CA GLY A 45 -12.61 6.61 6.26
C GLY A 45 -11.31 6.56 5.44
N VAL A 46 -10.30 7.35 5.82
CA VAL A 46 -9.02 7.40 5.10
C VAL A 46 -8.41 6.01 4.98
N GLN A 47 -7.90 5.71 3.80
CA GLN A 47 -7.29 4.41 3.50
C GLN A 47 -5.83 4.36 3.96
N THR A 48 -5.27 3.16 4.04
CA THR A 48 -3.93 2.91 4.57
C THR A 48 -3.15 1.92 3.71
N ILE A 49 -1.83 2.03 3.73
CA ILE A 49 -0.88 1.07 3.17
C ILE A 49 0.03 0.62 4.30
N LEU A 50 0.20 -0.69 4.49
CA LEU A 50 1.14 -1.22 5.46
C LEU A 50 2.49 -1.50 4.79
N LEU A 51 3.54 -0.83 5.25
CA LEU A 51 4.93 -1.08 4.87
C LEU A 51 5.63 -1.77 6.04
N VAL A 52 6.14 -2.99 5.84
CA VAL A 52 6.88 -3.76 6.85
C VAL A 52 8.33 -3.93 6.39
N GLU A 53 9.24 -3.19 7.01
CA GLU A 53 10.66 -3.16 6.63
C GLU A 53 11.50 -2.79 7.86
N ASP A 54 12.43 -3.67 8.26
CA ASP A 54 13.31 -3.44 9.41
C ASP A 54 14.62 -2.77 9.02
N SER A 55 15.02 -2.82 7.74
CA SER A 55 16.23 -2.17 7.28
C SER A 55 16.03 -0.67 7.07
N VAL A 56 16.77 0.12 7.87
CA VAL A 56 16.86 1.59 7.76
C VAL A 56 17.06 2.05 6.33
N ARG A 57 17.99 1.40 5.61
CA ARG A 57 18.32 1.76 4.22
C ARG A 57 17.14 1.56 3.29
N PHE A 58 16.40 0.46 3.43
CA PHE A 58 15.32 0.13 2.51
C PHE A 58 14.11 1.03 2.74
N TYR A 59 13.59 1.18 3.96
CA TYR A 59 12.43 2.07 4.16
C TYR A 59 12.78 3.53 3.89
N SER A 60 14.01 3.98 4.17
CA SER A 60 14.47 5.34 3.78
C SER A 60 14.47 5.51 2.26
N SER A 61 14.70 4.45 1.49
CA SER A 61 14.63 4.49 0.02
C SER A 61 13.21 4.36 -0.53
N TYR A 62 12.32 3.61 0.15
CA TYR A 62 10.97 3.32 -0.34
C TYR A 62 9.98 4.44 -0.03
N LEU A 63 10.03 5.01 1.17
CA LEU A 63 9.07 6.02 1.61
C LEU A 63 8.95 7.20 0.62
N PRO A 64 10.04 7.81 0.11
CA PRO A 64 9.94 8.90 -0.84
C PRO A 64 9.20 8.49 -2.12
N THR A 65 9.50 7.30 -2.66
CA THR A 65 8.85 6.76 -3.84
C THR A 65 7.36 6.55 -3.61
N ILE A 66 6.99 5.91 -2.49
CA ILE A 66 5.60 5.60 -2.17
C ILE A 66 4.80 6.89 -1.94
N TYR A 67 5.32 7.85 -1.17
CA TYR A 67 4.65 9.13 -0.97
C TYR A 67 4.45 9.91 -2.26
N LYS A 68 5.44 9.90 -3.18
CA LYS A 68 5.31 10.55 -4.48
C LYS A 68 4.16 9.97 -5.31
N ILE A 69 3.97 8.66 -5.28
CA ILE A 69 2.86 7.97 -5.96
C ILE A 69 1.52 8.38 -5.34
N ILE A 70 1.42 8.30 -4.01
CA ILE A 70 0.20 8.68 -3.27
C ILE A 70 -0.19 10.13 -3.54
N LEU A 71 0.77 11.06 -3.51
CA LEU A 71 0.53 12.48 -3.76
C LEU A 71 0.09 12.70 -5.22
N LYS A 72 0.79 12.11 -6.19
CA LYS A 72 0.41 12.20 -7.61
C LYS A 72 -1.01 11.70 -7.85
N GLN A 73 -1.39 10.60 -7.22
CA GLN A 73 -2.73 10.04 -7.31
C GLN A 73 -3.77 10.96 -6.65
N SER A 74 -3.47 11.48 -5.46
CA SER A 74 -4.35 12.42 -4.74
C SER A 74 -4.64 13.67 -5.58
N HIS A 75 -3.63 14.18 -6.31
CA HIS A 75 -3.80 15.31 -7.21
C HIS A 75 -4.66 15.01 -8.44
N LYS A 76 -4.56 13.81 -9.03
CA LYS A 76 -5.38 13.43 -10.20
C LYS A 76 -6.89 13.46 -9.91
N PHE A 77 -7.30 13.24 -8.66
CA PHE A 77 -8.70 13.27 -8.25
C PHE A 77 -9.19 14.65 -7.76
N MET A 78 -8.34 15.68 -7.86
CA MET A 78 -8.75 17.07 -7.64
C MET A 78 -9.29 17.63 -8.96
N SER A 79 -10.60 17.81 -9.05
CA SER A 79 -11.21 18.50 -10.20
C SER A 79 -10.79 19.96 -10.27
N GLU A 80 -10.69 20.51 -11.47
CA GLU A 80 -10.61 21.95 -11.69
C GLU A 80 -11.88 22.61 -11.11
N GLY A 81 -11.73 23.72 -10.36
CA GLY A 81 -12.85 24.48 -9.76
C GLY A 81 -13.05 24.36 -8.24
N LEU A 82 -12.20 23.63 -7.50
CA LEU A 82 -12.26 23.58 -6.03
C LEU A 82 -11.59 24.79 -5.38
N ASN A 83 -12.18 25.32 -4.30
CA ASN A 83 -11.52 26.35 -3.47
C ASN A 83 -10.41 25.73 -2.59
N GLU A 84 -9.50 26.56 -2.06
CA GLU A 84 -8.32 26.08 -1.30
C GLU A 84 -8.69 25.23 -0.08
N HIS A 85 -9.80 25.54 0.61
CA HIS A 85 -10.27 24.74 1.74
C HIS A 85 -10.68 23.32 1.33
N GLN A 86 -11.42 23.19 0.23
CA GLN A 86 -11.84 21.89 -0.32
C GLN A 86 -10.65 21.08 -0.86
N LYS A 87 -9.68 21.74 -1.49
CA LYS A 87 -8.41 21.10 -1.89
C LYS A 87 -7.67 20.53 -0.68
N MET A 88 -7.57 21.31 0.40
CA MET A 88 -6.91 20.90 1.64
C MET A 88 -7.60 19.69 2.29
N LEU A 89 -8.94 19.68 2.36
CA LEU A 89 -9.70 18.54 2.89
C LEU A 89 -9.50 17.27 2.06
N ARG A 90 -9.43 17.38 0.72
CA ARG A 90 -9.16 16.23 -0.15
C ARG A 90 -7.72 15.70 -0.02
N LEU A 91 -6.73 16.58 0.14
CA LEU A 91 -5.34 16.17 0.40
C LEU A 91 -5.16 15.46 1.76
N ARG A 92 -6.06 15.72 2.72
CA ARG A 92 -6.14 14.94 3.98
C ARG A 92 -6.76 13.56 3.78
N GLY A 93 -7.54 13.37 2.72
CA GLY A 93 -8.16 12.09 2.32
C GLY A 93 -7.19 11.09 1.67
N ARG A 94 -5.95 11.49 1.39
CA ARG A 94 -4.94 10.61 0.78
C ARG A 94 -4.69 9.36 1.65
N PRO A 95 -4.38 8.21 1.04
CA PRO A 95 -3.95 7.04 1.79
C PRO A 95 -2.72 7.31 2.67
N LYS A 96 -2.72 6.77 3.88
CA LYS A 96 -1.63 6.93 4.85
C LYS A 96 -0.69 5.73 4.88
N ILE A 97 0.59 5.98 5.06
CA ILE A 97 1.57 4.89 5.21
C ILE A 97 1.69 4.50 6.70
N LEU A 98 1.48 3.23 6.98
CA LEU A 98 1.72 2.58 8.26
C LEU A 98 3.06 1.84 8.17
N LEU A 99 4.11 2.39 8.78
CA LEU A 99 5.42 1.70 8.85
C LEU A 99 5.48 0.79 10.08
N ALA A 100 5.89 -0.46 9.87
CA ALA A 100 6.25 -1.41 10.91
C ALA A 100 7.66 -1.96 10.66
N ARG A 101 8.39 -2.28 11.73
CA ARG A 101 9.77 -2.79 11.69
C ARG A 101 9.89 -4.22 12.22
N ASN A 102 8.81 -4.77 12.74
CA ASN A 102 8.76 -6.13 13.26
C ASN A 102 7.34 -6.71 13.10
N TYR A 103 7.23 -8.01 13.35
CA TYR A 103 5.98 -8.74 13.20
C TYR A 103 4.88 -8.23 14.14
N GLU A 104 5.23 -7.86 15.37
CA GLU A 104 4.29 -7.44 16.39
C GLU A 104 3.65 -6.08 16.04
N GLU A 105 4.47 -5.11 15.63
CA GLU A 105 4.04 -3.81 15.10
C GLU A 105 3.12 -4.01 13.88
N ALA A 106 3.55 -4.82 12.90
CA ALA A 106 2.79 -5.08 11.69
C ALA A 106 1.44 -5.75 11.98
N SER A 107 1.43 -6.78 12.83
CA SER A 107 0.22 -7.50 13.24
C SER A 107 -0.74 -6.59 14.01
N LYS A 108 -0.23 -5.69 14.87
CA LYS A 108 -1.04 -4.70 15.60
C LYS A 108 -1.67 -3.69 14.65
N LEU A 109 -0.90 -3.13 13.73
CA LEU A 109 -1.38 -2.18 12.72
C LEU A 109 -2.41 -2.82 11.79
N TYR A 110 -2.13 -4.03 11.30
CA TYR A 110 -3.06 -4.80 10.49
C TYR A 110 -4.39 -5.02 11.20
N LYS A 111 -4.38 -5.60 12.42
CA LYS A 111 -5.62 -5.82 13.19
C LYS A 111 -6.44 -4.55 13.36
N LYS A 112 -5.77 -3.41 13.58
CA LYS A 112 -6.43 -2.12 13.82
C LYS A 112 -7.02 -1.51 12.55
N TYR A 113 -6.38 -1.67 11.39
CA TYR A 113 -6.72 -0.94 10.17
C TYR A 113 -7.09 -1.83 8.97
N LYS A 114 -7.27 -3.15 9.17
CA LYS A 114 -7.54 -4.11 8.07
C LYS A 114 -8.72 -3.74 7.18
N ASN A 115 -9.75 -3.06 7.71
CA ASN A 115 -10.93 -2.64 6.96
C ASN A 115 -10.69 -1.43 6.04
N ASN A 116 -9.57 -0.73 6.22
CA ASN A 116 -9.16 0.46 5.46
C ASN A 116 -7.81 0.23 4.77
N LEU A 117 -7.40 -1.03 4.60
CA LEU A 117 -6.09 -1.37 4.06
C LEU A 117 -6.19 -1.58 2.54
N LEU A 118 -5.44 -0.79 1.77
CA LEU A 118 -5.35 -0.94 0.31
C LEU A 118 -4.42 -2.09 -0.09
N GLY A 119 -3.38 -2.30 0.70
CA GLY A 119 -2.44 -3.39 0.49
C GLY A 119 -1.22 -3.32 1.41
N VAL A 120 -0.35 -4.31 1.25
CA VAL A 120 0.83 -4.51 2.10
C VAL A 120 2.08 -4.64 1.25
N ILE A 121 3.16 -3.99 1.66
CA ILE A 121 4.51 -4.19 1.13
C ILE A 121 5.35 -4.66 2.30
N SER A 122 6.00 -5.81 2.17
CA SER A 122 6.67 -6.45 3.30
C SER A 122 7.97 -7.11 2.86
N ASP A 123 9.05 -6.90 3.63
CA ASP A 123 10.18 -7.83 3.61
C ASP A 123 9.70 -9.23 4.04
N VAL A 124 10.43 -10.27 3.66
CA VAL A 124 10.18 -11.64 4.09
C VAL A 124 10.78 -11.93 5.47
N SER A 125 11.93 -11.31 5.77
CA SER A 125 12.71 -11.60 6.98
C SER A 125 12.82 -10.36 7.85
N TYR A 126 12.21 -10.38 9.04
CA TYR A 126 12.31 -9.29 10.02
C TYR A 126 12.11 -9.84 11.45
N PRO A 127 12.41 -9.05 12.49
CA PRO A 127 12.26 -9.51 13.86
C PRO A 127 10.83 -9.93 14.21
N ARG A 128 10.71 -11.03 14.95
CA ARG A 128 9.51 -11.53 15.59
C ARG A 128 9.89 -12.02 16.98
N ASN A 129 9.18 -11.58 18.01
CA ASN A 129 9.53 -11.81 19.42
C ASN A 129 11.00 -11.43 19.72
N GLY A 130 11.49 -10.33 19.13
CA GLY A 130 12.87 -9.85 19.30
C GLY A 130 13.95 -10.66 18.57
N LYS A 131 13.62 -11.72 17.83
CA LYS A 131 14.57 -12.54 17.08
C LYS A 131 14.30 -12.47 15.59
N LYS A 132 15.34 -12.50 14.75
CA LYS A 132 15.18 -12.51 13.28
C LYS A 132 14.47 -13.79 12.86
N ASP A 133 13.29 -13.67 12.25
CA ASP A 133 12.52 -14.78 11.68
C ASP A 133 12.53 -14.63 10.15
N LYS A 134 13.17 -15.58 9.47
CA LYS A 134 13.33 -15.58 8.01
C LYS A 134 12.02 -15.75 7.24
N ALA A 135 10.93 -16.14 7.91
CA ALA A 135 9.62 -16.33 7.32
C ALA A 135 8.56 -15.41 7.94
N ALA A 136 8.95 -14.35 8.66
CA ALA A 136 8.02 -13.46 9.34
C ALA A 136 7.01 -12.82 8.36
N GLY A 137 7.49 -12.34 7.21
CA GLY A 137 6.67 -11.77 6.13
C GLY A 137 5.73 -12.77 5.49
N ILE A 138 6.17 -14.02 5.33
CA ILE A 138 5.35 -15.12 4.82
C ILE A 138 4.20 -15.40 5.80
N LYS A 139 4.51 -15.57 7.09
CA LYS A 139 3.50 -15.82 8.13
C LYS A 139 2.51 -14.67 8.30
N LEU A 140 2.96 -13.43 8.12
CA LEU A 140 2.06 -12.28 8.09
C LEU A 140 1.14 -12.34 6.86
N THR A 141 1.69 -12.68 5.70
CA THR A 141 0.96 -12.83 4.45
C THR A 141 -0.13 -13.89 4.55
N GLU A 142 0.20 -15.08 5.05
CA GLU A 142 -0.76 -16.17 5.26
C GLU A 142 -1.92 -15.73 6.16
N LYS A 143 -1.61 -15.06 7.27
CA LYS A 143 -2.62 -14.50 8.17
C LYS A 143 -3.54 -13.50 7.47
N ILE A 144 -2.98 -12.59 6.70
CA ILE A 144 -3.76 -11.58 5.97
C ILE A 144 -4.62 -12.25 4.90
N LYS A 145 -4.09 -13.24 4.18
CA LYS A 145 -4.79 -13.97 3.12
C LYS A 145 -5.90 -14.88 3.67
N ALA A 146 -5.79 -15.36 4.90
CA ALA A 146 -6.85 -16.06 5.59
C ALA A 146 -8.05 -15.14 5.89
N ASP A 147 -7.79 -13.89 6.27
CA ASP A 147 -8.82 -12.86 6.51
C ASP A 147 -9.37 -12.26 5.20
N ASP A 148 -8.52 -11.95 4.21
CA ASP A 148 -8.87 -11.44 2.88
C ASP A 148 -7.96 -12.07 1.81
N LYS A 149 -8.50 -13.09 1.12
CA LYS A 149 -7.82 -13.82 0.03
C LYS A 149 -7.35 -12.90 -1.10
N TYR A 150 -8.03 -11.77 -1.32
CA TYR A 150 -7.77 -10.83 -2.41
C TYR A 150 -6.97 -9.60 -1.97
N MET A 151 -6.44 -9.57 -0.74
CA MET A 151 -5.57 -8.47 -0.31
C MET A 151 -4.32 -8.39 -1.20
N PRO A 152 -4.04 -7.23 -1.81
CA PRO A 152 -2.78 -6.98 -2.51
C PRO A 152 -1.61 -7.00 -1.55
N ILE A 153 -0.63 -7.87 -1.80
CA ILE A 153 0.57 -8.00 -0.99
C ILE A 153 1.77 -8.10 -1.92
N LEU A 154 2.83 -7.36 -1.60
CA LEU A 154 4.11 -7.37 -2.29
C LEU A 154 5.19 -7.82 -1.31
N LEU A 155 5.69 -9.03 -1.50
CA LEU A 155 6.84 -9.54 -0.77
C LEU A 155 8.15 -9.08 -1.39
N GLN A 156 9.11 -8.74 -0.55
CA GLN A 156 10.46 -8.37 -0.94
C GLN A 156 11.45 -9.28 -0.23
N SER A 157 12.48 -9.74 -0.93
CA SER A 157 13.54 -10.54 -0.33
C SER A 157 14.81 -10.46 -1.13
N SER A 158 15.98 -10.56 -0.49
CA SER A 158 17.24 -10.78 -1.22
C SER A 158 17.37 -12.23 -1.69
N ASP A 159 16.70 -13.16 -1.01
CA ASP A 159 16.69 -14.59 -1.34
C ASP A 159 15.64 -14.89 -2.41
N ILE A 160 16.10 -15.39 -3.55
CA ILE A 160 15.24 -15.67 -4.70
C ILE A 160 14.37 -16.90 -4.51
N GLY A 161 14.71 -17.81 -3.57
CA GLY A 161 13.89 -18.97 -3.23
C GLY A 161 12.50 -18.59 -2.72
N ASN A 162 12.36 -17.40 -2.12
CA ASN A 162 11.06 -16.88 -1.67
C ASN A 162 10.11 -16.51 -2.83
N LYS A 163 10.58 -16.49 -4.08
CA LYS A 163 9.75 -16.21 -5.25
C LYS A 163 8.69 -17.28 -5.46
N GLU A 164 9.05 -18.56 -5.32
CA GLU A 164 8.09 -19.66 -5.48
C GLU A 164 7.05 -19.64 -4.36
N ILE A 165 7.47 -19.38 -3.11
CA ILE A 165 6.53 -19.23 -1.99
C ILE A 165 5.55 -18.06 -2.24
N ALA A 166 6.03 -16.93 -2.73
CA ALA A 166 5.17 -15.80 -3.08
C ALA A 166 4.17 -16.15 -4.20
N LYS A 167 4.58 -16.95 -5.18
CA LYS A 167 3.72 -17.45 -6.25
C LYS A 167 2.63 -18.38 -5.71
N ASP A 168 2.98 -19.31 -4.82
CA ASP A 168 2.02 -20.22 -4.17
C ASP A 168 0.98 -19.45 -3.34
N LEU A 169 1.41 -18.41 -2.63
CA LEU A 169 0.55 -17.49 -1.89
C LEU A 169 -0.23 -16.51 -2.78
N ARG A 170 0.04 -16.50 -4.10
CA ARG A 170 -0.55 -15.60 -5.10
C ARG A 170 -0.37 -14.12 -4.71
N VAL A 171 0.86 -13.74 -4.39
CA VAL A 171 1.27 -12.38 -4.04
C VAL A 171 2.42 -11.90 -4.94
N GLY A 172 2.61 -10.59 -5.02
CA GLY A 172 3.72 -10.00 -5.76
C GLY A 172 5.07 -10.33 -5.10
N PHE A 173 6.13 -10.41 -5.90
CA PHE A 173 7.50 -10.63 -5.41
C PHE A 173 8.51 -9.72 -6.10
N ILE A 174 9.37 -9.06 -5.31
CA ILE A 174 10.54 -8.33 -5.80
C ILE A 174 11.81 -8.82 -5.10
N ASN A 175 12.83 -9.12 -5.90
CA ASN A 175 14.17 -9.34 -5.36
C ASN A 175 14.81 -8.00 -4.96
N LYS A 176 15.31 -7.89 -3.72
CA LYS A 176 15.93 -6.66 -3.17
C LYS A 176 17.19 -6.22 -3.91
N ASN A 177 17.87 -7.13 -4.62
CA ASN A 177 19.05 -6.84 -5.43
C ASN A 177 18.70 -6.31 -6.84
N SER A 178 17.41 -6.18 -7.17
CA SER A 178 16.96 -5.64 -8.45
C SER A 178 17.33 -4.16 -8.59
N LYS A 179 18.04 -3.81 -9.67
CA LYS A 179 18.38 -2.41 -10.01
C LYS A 179 17.15 -1.52 -10.22
N SER A 180 15.98 -2.12 -10.48
CA SER A 180 14.71 -1.43 -10.75
C SER A 180 13.69 -1.54 -9.60
N ILE A 181 14.13 -1.83 -8.37
CA ILE A 181 13.21 -2.08 -7.25
C ILE A 181 12.19 -0.95 -7.03
N GLN A 182 12.61 0.32 -7.08
CA GLN A 182 11.70 1.46 -6.90
C GLN A 182 10.63 1.52 -7.99
N LYS A 183 11.02 1.31 -9.26
CA LYS A 183 10.06 1.27 -10.37
C LYS A 183 9.06 0.11 -10.19
N ARG A 184 9.53 -1.07 -9.80
CA ARG A 184 8.66 -2.24 -9.60
C ARG A 184 7.69 -2.05 -8.42
N ILE A 185 8.12 -1.38 -7.35
CA ILE A 185 7.21 -0.97 -6.26
C ILE A 185 6.15 -0.01 -6.80
N SER A 186 6.56 0.98 -7.61
CA SER A 186 5.63 1.93 -8.22
C SER A 186 4.59 1.24 -9.09
N ASP A 187 5.05 0.41 -10.02
CA ASP A 187 4.19 -0.34 -10.93
C ASP A 187 3.17 -1.19 -10.15
N PHE A 188 3.61 -1.84 -9.06
CA PHE A 188 2.72 -2.66 -8.22
C PHE A 188 1.69 -1.82 -7.45
N ILE A 189 2.07 -0.68 -6.89
CA ILE A 189 1.13 0.21 -6.18
C ILE A 189 0.10 0.77 -7.16
N ASP A 190 0.54 1.24 -8.32
CA ASP A 190 -0.32 1.80 -9.35
C ASP A 190 -1.34 0.77 -9.85
N GLU A 191 -0.91 -0.48 -10.05
CA GLU A 191 -1.75 -1.56 -10.56
C GLU A 191 -2.68 -2.16 -9.49
N TYR A 192 -2.17 -2.49 -8.29
CA TYR A 192 -2.89 -3.35 -7.35
C TYR A 192 -3.49 -2.62 -6.14
N PHE A 193 -2.95 -1.46 -5.74
CA PHE A 193 -3.51 -0.72 -4.60
C PHE A 193 -4.64 0.25 -5.02
N ALA A 194 -5.21 0.01 -6.20
CA ALA A 194 -6.31 0.76 -6.79
C ALA A 194 -6.01 2.27 -7.01
N PHE A 195 -4.73 2.62 -7.18
CA PHE A 195 -4.29 3.98 -7.52
C PHE A 195 -4.47 4.32 -9.01
N GLY A 196 -4.51 3.33 -9.91
CA GLY A 196 -4.77 3.47 -11.35
C GLY A 196 -6.23 3.31 -11.76
N ASP A 197 -6.50 3.40 -13.07
CA ASP A 197 -7.83 3.17 -13.66
C ASP A 197 -8.41 1.82 -13.24
N PHE A 198 -9.73 1.72 -13.11
CA PHE A 198 -10.36 0.43 -12.90
C PHE A 198 -10.40 -0.31 -14.23
N VAL A 199 -9.79 -1.48 -14.25
CA VAL A 199 -9.76 -2.35 -15.42
C VAL A 199 -10.66 -3.54 -15.13
N PHE A 200 -11.77 -3.62 -15.84
CA PHE A 200 -12.56 -4.83 -15.88
C PHE A 200 -11.85 -5.84 -16.76
N ARG A 201 -11.70 -7.04 -16.24
CA ARG A 201 -11.03 -8.14 -16.91
C ARG A 201 -11.98 -9.29 -17.11
N ASP A 202 -11.79 -9.97 -18.21
CA ASP A 202 -12.43 -11.26 -18.43
C ASP A 202 -11.90 -12.26 -17.39
N PRO A 203 -12.79 -12.95 -16.66
CA PRO A 203 -12.39 -13.80 -15.53
C PRO A 203 -11.62 -15.05 -15.97
N ASP A 204 -11.83 -15.52 -17.20
CA ASP A 204 -11.26 -16.77 -17.71
C ASP A 204 -9.92 -16.53 -18.39
N THR A 205 -9.78 -15.44 -19.14
CA THR A 205 -8.59 -15.10 -19.93
C THR A 205 -7.70 -14.05 -19.26
N GLY A 206 -8.24 -13.25 -18.33
CA GLY A 206 -7.54 -12.13 -17.69
C GLY A 206 -7.37 -10.89 -18.59
N ASN A 207 -7.87 -10.94 -19.83
CA ASN A 207 -7.78 -9.86 -20.80
C ASN A 207 -8.58 -8.64 -20.35
N GLU A 208 -8.09 -7.45 -20.69
CA GLU A 208 -8.79 -6.19 -20.44
C GLU A 208 -10.03 -6.10 -21.34
N ILE A 209 -11.20 -5.94 -20.72
CA ILE A 209 -12.46 -5.68 -21.43
C ILE A 209 -12.65 -4.17 -21.57
N ILE A 210 -12.53 -3.47 -20.45
CA ILE A 210 -12.80 -2.05 -20.37
C ILE A 210 -12.00 -1.42 -19.24
N ARG A 211 -11.57 -0.18 -19.48
CA ARG A 211 -10.87 0.67 -18.53
C ARG A 211 -11.65 1.95 -18.26
N VAL A 212 -11.79 2.29 -16.98
CA VAL A 212 -12.46 3.51 -16.52
C VAL A 212 -11.56 4.28 -15.55
N SER A 213 -11.33 5.56 -15.83
CA SER A 213 -10.41 6.42 -15.08
C SER A 213 -11.05 7.11 -13.88
N ASP A 214 -12.37 7.31 -13.91
CA ASP A 214 -13.13 8.07 -12.93
C ASP A 214 -14.58 7.58 -12.78
N LEU A 215 -15.30 8.13 -11.80
CA LEU A 215 -16.67 7.73 -11.48
C LEU A 215 -17.65 8.03 -12.62
N LYS A 216 -17.42 9.08 -13.40
CA LYS A 216 -18.27 9.45 -14.54
C LYS A 216 -18.05 8.50 -15.72
N ALA A 217 -16.83 8.07 -15.96
CA ALA A 217 -16.51 7.01 -16.92
C ALA A 217 -17.12 5.67 -16.48
N LEU A 218 -17.03 5.33 -15.20
CA LEU A 218 -17.68 4.14 -14.64
C LEU A 218 -19.19 4.19 -14.84
N GLN A 219 -19.87 5.26 -14.42
CA GLN A 219 -21.33 5.39 -14.55
C GLN A 219 -21.80 5.25 -16.00
N ARG A 220 -21.04 5.78 -16.96
CA ARG A 220 -21.40 5.72 -18.38
C ARG A 220 -21.21 4.34 -18.99
N ARG A 221 -20.18 3.61 -18.57
CA ARG A 221 -19.73 2.39 -19.24
C ARG A 221 -19.98 1.10 -18.46
N ILE A 222 -20.53 1.18 -17.24
CA ILE A 222 -20.83 0.01 -16.40
C ILE A 222 -21.77 -0.97 -17.11
N TYR A 223 -22.68 -0.47 -17.95
CA TYR A 223 -23.61 -1.29 -18.74
C TYR A 223 -22.94 -1.99 -19.94
N GLU A 224 -21.70 -1.64 -20.30
CA GLU A 224 -20.90 -2.33 -21.33
C GLU A 224 -20.17 -3.55 -20.75
N VAL A 225 -20.16 -3.71 -19.42
CA VAL A 225 -19.41 -4.78 -18.73
C VAL A 225 -20.23 -6.07 -18.76
N PRO A 226 -19.68 -7.19 -19.27
CA PRO A 226 -20.32 -8.50 -19.18
C PRO A 226 -20.57 -8.93 -17.73
N ASP A 227 -21.70 -9.60 -17.46
CA ASP A 227 -22.11 -10.01 -16.10
C ASP A 227 -21.04 -10.85 -15.38
N ASN A 228 -20.41 -11.80 -16.09
CA ASN A 228 -19.35 -12.64 -15.53
C ASN A 228 -18.13 -11.83 -15.04
N SER A 229 -17.74 -10.79 -15.77
CA SER A 229 -16.68 -9.85 -15.36
C SER A 229 -17.15 -8.99 -14.19
N PHE A 230 -18.39 -8.49 -14.25
CA PHE A 230 -18.96 -7.67 -13.17
C PHE A 230 -19.00 -8.42 -11.84
N GLU A 231 -19.55 -9.64 -11.83
CA GLU A 231 -19.58 -10.54 -10.68
C GLU A 231 -18.16 -10.90 -10.20
N TYR A 232 -17.23 -11.18 -11.13
CA TYR A 232 -15.84 -11.45 -10.79
C TYR A 232 -15.21 -10.31 -9.97
N HIS A 233 -15.46 -9.06 -10.37
CA HIS A 233 -14.89 -7.88 -9.72
C HIS A 233 -15.61 -7.50 -8.41
N ILE A 234 -16.93 -7.70 -8.32
CA ILE A 234 -17.69 -7.45 -7.09
C ILE A 234 -17.36 -8.48 -6.02
N SER A 235 -17.40 -9.77 -6.35
CA SER A 235 -17.13 -10.86 -5.40
C SER A 235 -15.73 -10.80 -4.77
N ARG A 236 -14.80 -10.10 -5.42
CA ARG A 236 -13.40 -9.90 -4.98
C ARG A 236 -13.14 -8.54 -4.34
N ASN A 237 -14.19 -7.76 -4.07
CA ASN A 237 -14.13 -6.41 -3.49
C ASN A 237 -13.30 -5.40 -4.30
N HIS A 238 -13.03 -5.65 -5.59
CA HIS A 238 -12.21 -4.75 -6.41
C HIS A 238 -12.86 -3.38 -6.52
N PHE A 239 -14.18 -3.34 -6.75
CA PHE A 239 -14.96 -2.10 -6.84
C PHE A 239 -14.91 -1.27 -5.56
N SER A 240 -15.19 -1.89 -4.41
CA SER A 240 -15.20 -1.20 -3.11
C SER A 240 -13.83 -0.61 -2.82
N LYS A 241 -12.74 -1.37 -3.04
CA LYS A 241 -11.37 -0.89 -2.88
C LYS A 241 -11.05 0.28 -3.82
N TRP A 242 -11.47 0.21 -5.08
CA TRP A 242 -11.20 1.27 -6.06
C TRP A 242 -11.90 2.60 -5.75
N LEU A 243 -13.14 2.54 -5.25
CA LEU A 243 -13.89 3.70 -4.81
C LEU A 243 -13.32 4.28 -3.50
N LYS A 244 -12.97 3.42 -2.53
CA LYS A 244 -12.39 3.83 -1.24
C LYS A 244 -11.01 4.46 -1.41
N ALA A 245 -10.16 3.94 -2.30
CA ALA A 245 -8.83 4.48 -2.60
C ALA A 245 -8.84 5.92 -3.14
N ARG A 246 -9.99 6.41 -3.62
CA ARG A 246 -10.17 7.76 -4.18
C ARG A 246 -10.86 8.73 -3.22
N ALA A 247 -11.15 8.29 -1.99
CA ALA A 247 -11.93 9.05 -1.02
C ALA A 247 -13.29 9.54 -1.59
N LEU A 248 -13.86 8.82 -2.58
CA LEU A 248 -15.14 9.17 -3.19
C LEU A 248 -16.32 8.83 -2.27
N PHE A 249 -16.14 7.85 -1.38
CA PHE A 249 -17.14 7.41 -0.41
C PHE A 249 -16.48 7.09 0.94
N PRO A 250 -16.39 8.06 1.87
CA PRO A 250 -15.76 7.85 3.17
C PRO A 250 -16.52 6.91 4.11
N ASN A 251 -17.80 6.60 3.84
CA ASN A 251 -18.69 5.84 4.74
C ASN A 251 -19.59 4.81 4.00
N CYS A 252 -19.01 3.72 3.47
CA CYS A 252 -19.78 2.54 3.05
C CYS A 252 -19.15 1.26 3.62
#